data_AF-A0A9W7W7X2-F1
#
_entry.id   AF-A0A9W7W7X2-F1
#
_cell.length_a   1.000
_cell.length_b   1.000
_cell.length_c   1.000
_cell.angle_alpha   90.00
_cell.angle_beta   90.00
_cell.angle_gamma   90.00
#
_symmetry.space_group_name_H-M   'P 1'
#
loop_
_entity.id
_entity.type
_entity.pdbx_description
1 polymer ?
#
loop_
_entity_poly.entity_id
_entity_poly.type
_entity_poly.pdbx_seq_one_letter_code
_entity_poly.pdbx_strand_id
1 'polypeptide(L)'
;EIPDLFPDDEVENIIGSLRNEVRGLGLTDTRENCWKFFIDRVRRQLKVALCFSPVGSKLRVRSRKFPAVVNCTAINWFHEWPQEALESVSLRFLQEVEHIQPEVKDSVSKFMAYVHVSVNKTSRDYLANERRYNYTTPKSFLEQIKLYQNLLALKKKDLTTKMERLENGLEKLNSTTAQ
;
A
#
# COMPACT_ATOMS: atom_id res chain seq x y z
N GLU A 1 -13.01 26.93 -0.32
CA GLU A 1 -14.38 26.90 -0.87
C GLU A 1 -14.25 26.70 -2.36
N ILE A 2 -15.15 25.91 -2.94
CA ILE A 2 -15.23 25.72 -4.38
C ILE A 2 -16.48 26.51 -4.79
N PRO A 3 -16.33 27.59 -5.59
CA PRO A 3 -17.49 28.30 -6.13
C PRO A 3 -18.42 27.34 -6.88
N ASP A 4 -19.72 27.55 -6.77
CA ASP A 4 -20.75 26.78 -7.47
C ASP A 4 -20.70 25.27 -7.20
N LEU A 5 -20.15 24.86 -6.04
CA LEU A 5 -20.13 23.45 -5.63
C LEU A 5 -21.53 22.94 -5.28
N PHE A 6 -22.35 23.81 -4.69
CA PHE A 6 -23.71 23.51 -4.25
C PHE A 6 -24.70 24.39 -5.02
N PRO A 7 -25.85 23.85 -5.46
CA PRO A 7 -26.94 24.65 -5.97
C PRO A 7 -27.57 25.48 -4.84
N ASP A 8 -28.28 26.55 -5.20
CA ASP A 8 -28.80 27.53 -4.24
C ASP A 8 -29.72 26.92 -3.16
N ASP A 9 -30.53 25.92 -3.53
CA ASP A 9 -31.43 25.22 -2.63
C ASP A 9 -30.67 24.40 -1.57
N GLU A 10 -29.57 23.75 -1.94
CA GLU A 10 -28.70 23.04 -1.01
C GLU A 10 -27.99 24.01 -0.06
N VAL A 11 -27.57 25.18 -0.54
CA VAL A 11 -26.97 26.22 0.31
C VAL A 11 -27.98 26.72 1.35
N GLU A 12 -29.23 26.97 0.97
CA GLU A 12 -30.29 27.33 1.94
C GLU A 12 -30.52 26.24 2.99
N ASN A 13 -30.55 24.97 2.55
CA ASN A 13 -30.74 23.83 3.46
C ASN A 13 -29.60 23.71 4.47
N ILE A 14 -28.34 23.84 4.02
CA ILE A 14 -27.16 23.83 4.89
C ILE A 14 -27.24 24.98 5.90
N ILE A 15 -27.53 26.20 5.45
CA ILE A 15 -27.63 27.37 6.31
C ILE A 15 -28.75 27.19 7.34
N GLY A 16 -29.93 26.72 6.91
CA GLY A 16 -31.06 26.42 7.77
C GLY A 16 -30.71 25.46 8.90
N SER A 17 -29.97 24.39 8.59
CA SER A 17 -29.55 23.39 9.59
C SER A 17 -28.58 23.95 10.64
N LEU A 18 -27.75 24.93 10.27
CA LEU A 18 -26.68 25.46 11.14
C LEU A 18 -27.12 26.64 12.02
N ARG A 19 -28.27 27.27 11.74
CA ARG A 19 -28.75 28.46 12.49
C ARG A 19 -28.83 28.22 13.99
N ASN A 20 -29.37 27.08 14.39
CA ASN A 20 -29.52 26.74 15.82
C ASN A 20 -28.16 26.56 16.50
N GLU A 21 -27.19 25.97 15.81
CA GLU A 21 -25.83 25.78 16.32
C GLU A 21 -25.08 27.11 16.44
N VAL A 22 -25.21 27.99 15.44
CA VAL A 22 -24.60 29.33 15.45
C VAL A 22 -25.19 30.18 16.59
N ARG A 23 -26.50 30.11 16.80
CA ARG A 23 -27.18 30.76 17.93
C ARG A 23 -26.73 30.20 19.28
N GLY A 24 -26.52 28.88 19.37
CA GLY A 24 -25.97 28.22 20.55
C GLY A 24 -24.54 28.65 20.91
N LEU A 25 -23.77 29.13 19.93
CA LEU A 25 -22.44 29.71 20.11
C LEU A 25 -22.47 31.22 20.44
N GLY A 26 -23.66 31.82 20.61
CA GLY A 26 -23.83 33.23 20.91
C GLY A 26 -23.61 34.18 19.73
N LEU A 27 -23.52 33.64 18.50
CA LEU A 27 -23.39 34.44 17.27
C LEU A 27 -24.78 34.73 16.67
N THR A 28 -24.92 35.87 16.00
CA THR A 28 -26.14 36.20 15.24
C THR A 28 -26.30 35.23 14.07
N ASP A 29 -27.50 34.68 13.87
CA ASP A 29 -27.83 33.66 12.87
C ASP A 29 -28.06 34.25 11.46
N THR A 30 -27.18 35.17 11.04
CA THR A 30 -27.16 35.69 9.68
C THR A 30 -26.68 34.62 8.69
N ARG A 31 -27.08 34.76 7.42
CA ARG A 31 -26.64 33.89 6.31
C ARG A 31 -25.12 33.76 6.28
N GLU A 32 -24.43 34.90 6.37
CA GLU A 32 -22.98 35.00 6.32
C GLU A 32 -22.30 34.30 7.50
N ASN A 33 -22.83 34.46 8.71
CA ASN A 33 -22.27 33.81 9.91
C ASN A 33 -22.44 32.29 9.84
N CYS A 34 -23.61 31.81 9.38
CA CYS A 34 -23.86 30.38 9.20
C CYS A 34 -22.95 29.77 8.12
N TRP A 35 -22.77 30.46 6.99
CA TRP A 35 -21.88 30.01 5.93
C TRP A 35 -20.41 30.01 6.37
N LYS A 36 -19.96 31.07 7.05
CA LYS A 36 -18.61 31.13 7.60
C LYS A 36 -18.36 30.02 8.62
N PHE A 37 -19.34 29.74 9.47
CA PHE A 37 -19.28 28.65 10.44
C PHE A 37 -19.20 27.27 9.76
N PHE A 38 -19.99 27.04 8.72
CA PHE A 38 -19.89 25.84 7.88
C PHE A 38 -18.49 25.65 7.30
N ILE A 39 -17.95 26.69 6.65
CA ILE A 39 -16.63 26.64 6.02
C ILE A 39 -15.52 26.40 7.06
N ASP A 40 -15.59 27.02 8.24
CA ASP A 40 -14.62 26.78 9.31
C ASP A 40 -14.69 25.34 9.84
N ARG A 41 -15.91 24.80 10.01
CA ARG A 41 -16.12 23.39 10.38
C ARG A 41 -15.51 22.45 9.36
N VAL A 42 -15.77 22.66 8.06
CA VAL A 42 -15.19 21.85 6.98
C VAL A 42 -13.67 21.94 6.99
N ARG A 43 -13.07 23.12 7.14
CA ARG A 43 -11.60 23.28 7.22
C ARG A 43 -10.98 22.53 8.40
N ARG A 44 -11.67 22.51 9.55
CA ARG A 44 -11.19 21.82 10.75
C ARG A 44 -11.30 20.30 10.62
N GLN A 45 -12.41 19.81 10.07
CA GLN A 45 -12.74 18.38 10.08
C GLN A 45 -12.27 17.64 8.83
N LEU A 46 -12.32 18.25 7.65
CA LEU A 46 -11.92 17.60 6.40
C LEU A 46 -10.39 17.56 6.29
N LYS A 47 -9.84 16.34 6.22
CA LYS A 47 -8.43 16.08 5.93
C LYS A 47 -8.34 15.33 4.60
N VAL A 48 -7.67 15.92 3.63
CA VAL A 48 -7.50 15.34 2.29
C VAL A 48 -6.07 14.87 2.13
N ALA A 49 -5.89 13.58 1.80
CA ALA A 49 -4.59 13.01 1.46
C ALA A 49 -4.56 12.70 -0.05
N LEU A 50 -3.61 13.30 -0.76
CA LEU A 50 -3.43 13.10 -2.20
C LEU A 50 -2.18 12.26 -2.43
N CYS A 51 -2.33 11.13 -3.14
CA CYS A 51 -1.22 10.23 -3.46
C CYS A 51 -0.85 10.37 -4.94
N PHE A 52 0.35 10.86 -5.22
CA PHE A 52 0.87 10.99 -6.58
C PHE A 52 2.12 10.13 -6.74
N SER A 53 2.25 9.49 -7.90
CA SER A 53 3.53 8.91 -8.28
C SER A 53 4.48 10.05 -8.70
N PRO A 54 5.73 10.08 -8.19
CA PRO A 54 6.75 11.01 -8.66
C PRO A 54 7.26 10.65 -10.06
N VAL A 55 6.89 9.47 -10.58
CA VAL A 55 7.31 8.97 -11.88
C VAL A 55 6.59 9.71 -13.02
N GLY A 56 7.38 10.22 -13.96
CA GLY A 56 6.89 10.88 -15.17
C GLY A 56 6.49 12.35 -14.96
N SER A 57 5.95 12.96 -16.00
CA SER A 57 5.65 14.41 -16.02
C SER A 57 4.33 14.80 -15.37
N LYS A 58 3.46 13.82 -15.04
CA LYS A 58 2.07 14.08 -14.61
C LYS A 58 1.99 14.90 -13.33
N LEU A 59 2.81 14.59 -12.32
CA LEU A 59 2.84 15.36 -11.07
C LEU A 59 3.22 16.81 -11.35
N ARG A 60 4.31 17.05 -12.09
CA ARG A 60 4.74 18.40 -12.49
C ARG A 60 3.66 19.18 -13.23
N VAL A 61 2.97 18.56 -14.18
CA VAL A 61 1.88 19.20 -14.95
C VAL A 61 0.70 19.54 -14.02
N ARG A 62 0.32 18.65 -13.11
CA ARG A 62 -0.77 18.91 -12.15
C ARG A 62 -0.42 19.99 -11.14
N SER A 63 0.79 20.00 -10.59
CA SER A 63 1.26 21.05 -9.68
C SER A 63 1.27 22.43 -10.35
N ARG A 64 1.54 22.51 -11.66
CA ARG A 64 1.42 23.76 -12.43
C ARG A 64 -0.02 24.19 -12.65
N LYS A 65 -0.92 23.25 -12.96
CA LYS A 65 -2.35 23.53 -13.16
C LYS A 65 -3.07 23.88 -11.85
N PHE A 66 -2.63 23.30 -10.74
CA PHE A 66 -3.27 23.42 -9.44
C PHE A 66 -2.23 23.78 -8.36
N PRO A 67 -1.87 25.07 -8.21
CA PRO A 67 -0.85 25.51 -7.26
C PRO A 67 -1.13 25.14 -5.80
N ALA A 68 -2.42 24.99 -5.43
CA ALA A 68 -2.83 24.57 -4.09
C ALA A 68 -2.24 23.20 -3.69
N VAL A 69 -1.93 22.33 -4.65
CA VAL A 69 -1.27 21.04 -4.38
C VAL A 69 0.09 21.24 -3.73
N VAL A 70 0.82 22.31 -4.07
CA VAL A 70 2.15 22.59 -3.50
C VAL A 70 2.07 23.60 -2.36
N ASN A 71 1.21 24.61 -2.48
CA ASN A 71 1.16 25.73 -1.53
C ASN A 71 0.32 25.45 -0.28
N CYS A 72 -0.67 24.54 -0.37
CA CYS A 72 -1.65 24.32 0.69
C CYS A 72 -1.63 22.88 1.23
N THR A 73 -0.65 22.07 0.85
CA THR A 73 -0.50 20.69 1.36
C THR A 73 0.87 20.50 1.99
N ALA A 74 0.96 19.56 2.94
CA ALA A 74 2.24 19.10 3.45
C ALA A 74 2.75 17.98 2.53
N ILE A 75 3.91 18.19 1.91
CA ILE A 75 4.52 17.19 1.02
C ILE A 75 5.24 16.15 1.86
N ASN A 76 4.78 14.90 1.77
CA ASN A 76 5.45 13.75 2.35
C ASN A 76 6.04 12.88 1.23
N TRP A 77 7.37 12.72 1.22
CA TRP A 77 8.07 11.92 0.22
C TRP A 77 8.16 10.46 0.65
N PHE A 78 7.55 9.59 -0.14
CA PHE A 78 7.69 8.15 0.02
C PHE A 78 8.93 7.69 -0.75
N HIS A 79 10.01 7.47 -0.01
CA HIS A 79 11.26 6.96 -0.55
C HIS A 79 11.18 5.45 -0.80
N GLU A 80 12.08 4.96 -1.65
CA GLU A 80 12.36 3.53 -1.75
C GLU A 80 12.71 2.98 -0.38
N TRP A 81 12.30 1.74 -0.10
CA TRP A 81 12.61 1.11 1.18
C TRP A 81 14.12 0.84 1.27
N PRO A 82 14.77 1.27 2.36
CA PRO A 82 16.17 0.91 2.58
C PRO A 82 16.28 -0.60 2.83
N GLN A 83 17.50 -1.13 2.73
CA GLN A 83 17.73 -2.57 2.85
C GLN A 83 17.20 -3.12 4.18
N GLU A 84 17.41 -2.40 5.28
CA GLU A 84 16.95 -2.76 6.62
C GLU A 84 15.42 -2.87 6.69
N ALA A 85 14.70 -2.00 5.97
CA ALA A 85 13.24 -2.06 5.89
C ALA A 85 12.78 -3.27 5.07
N LEU A 86 13.46 -3.59 3.96
CA LEU A 86 13.17 -4.79 3.16
C LEU A 86 13.39 -6.07 3.99
N GLU A 87 14.48 -6.14 4.75
CA GLU A 87 14.79 -7.25 5.65
C GLU A 87 13.74 -7.36 6.76
N SER A 88 13.40 -6.25 7.42
CA SER A 88 12.38 -6.23 8.49
C SER A 88 11.01 -6.66 7.98
N VAL A 89 10.58 -6.16 6.81
CA VAL A 89 9.27 -6.48 6.25
C VAL A 89 9.21 -7.95 5.82
N SER A 90 10.21 -8.42 5.07
CA SER A 90 10.24 -9.82 4.63
C SER A 90 10.34 -10.79 5.80
N LEU A 91 11.14 -10.49 6.83
CA LEU A 91 11.23 -11.31 8.04
C LEU A 91 9.86 -11.41 8.74
N ARG A 92 9.14 -10.29 8.86
CA ARG A 92 7.80 -10.27 9.45
C ARG A 92 6.83 -11.18 8.70
N PHE A 93 6.81 -11.14 7.38
CA PHE A 93 5.96 -12.04 6.57
C PHE A 93 6.41 -13.50 6.65
N LEU A 94 7.72 -13.77 6.76
CA LEU A 94 8.24 -15.13 6.90
C LEU A 94 7.95 -15.74 8.27
N GLN A 95 7.75 -14.93 9.32
CA GLN A 95 7.32 -15.42 10.64
C GLN A 95 6.00 -16.18 10.56
N GLU A 96 5.05 -15.72 9.73
CA GLU A 96 3.74 -16.33 9.52
C GLU A 96 3.79 -17.64 8.72
N VAL A 97 4.94 -17.98 8.12
CA VAL A 97 5.11 -19.20 7.35
C VAL A 97 5.58 -20.34 8.27
N GLU A 98 4.68 -21.28 8.58
CA GLU A 98 4.95 -22.43 9.47
C GLU A 98 6.00 -23.40 8.89
N HIS A 99 6.14 -23.44 7.58
CA HIS A 99 6.91 -24.47 6.89
C HIS A 99 8.39 -24.15 6.67
N ILE A 100 8.87 -23.04 7.23
CA ILE A 100 10.26 -22.62 7.16
C ILE A 100 10.85 -22.73 8.57
N GLN A 101 11.99 -23.42 8.68
CA GLN A 101 12.72 -23.54 9.94
C GLN A 101 13.11 -22.15 10.46
N PRO A 102 12.90 -21.83 11.75
CA PRO A 102 13.20 -20.51 12.30
C PRO A 102 14.61 -20.02 12.00
N GLU A 103 15.59 -20.93 11.98
CA GLU A 103 17.01 -20.68 11.79
C GLU A 103 17.32 -20.13 10.38
N VAL A 104 16.53 -20.51 9.37
CA VAL A 104 16.76 -20.06 7.99
C VAL A 104 15.92 -18.84 7.60
N LYS A 105 14.91 -18.45 8.40
CA LYS A 105 14.02 -17.32 8.09
C LYS A 105 14.80 -16.01 7.93
N ASP A 106 15.78 -15.76 8.78
CA ASP A 106 16.64 -14.57 8.71
C ASP A 106 17.46 -14.54 7.42
N SER A 107 18.08 -15.66 7.05
CA SER A 107 18.86 -15.79 5.82
C SER A 107 17.99 -15.59 4.57
N VAL A 108 16.77 -16.14 4.57
CA VAL A 108 15.81 -15.97 3.47
C VAL A 108 15.37 -14.51 3.35
N SER A 109 15.09 -13.83 4.47
CA SER A 109 14.76 -12.40 4.50
C SER A 109 15.87 -11.55 3.88
N LYS A 110 17.12 -11.72 4.34
CA LYS A 110 18.30 -11.03 3.82
C LYS A 110 18.48 -11.26 2.32
N PHE A 111 18.27 -12.49 1.87
CA PHE A 111 18.36 -12.82 0.46
C PHE A 111 17.25 -12.15 -0.38
N MET A 112 16.00 -12.13 0.12
CA MET A 112 14.91 -11.42 -0.56
C MET A 112 15.23 -9.93 -0.74
N ALA A 113 15.71 -9.27 0.33
CA ALA A 113 16.12 -7.87 0.29
C ALA A 113 17.27 -7.63 -0.71
N TYR A 114 18.31 -8.48 -0.68
CA TYR A 114 19.41 -8.44 -1.63
C TYR A 114 18.94 -8.56 -3.09
N VAL A 115 18.05 -9.53 -3.38
CA VAL A 115 17.50 -9.71 -4.73
C VAL A 115 16.76 -8.46 -5.18
N HIS A 116 15.92 -7.87 -4.33
CA HIS A 116 15.20 -6.64 -4.67
C HIS A 116 16.14 -5.48 -5.03
N VAL A 117 17.17 -5.25 -4.20
CA VAL A 117 18.17 -4.19 -4.44
C VAL A 117 18.98 -4.48 -5.72
N SER A 118 19.33 -5.74 -5.99
CA SER A 118 20.06 -6.10 -7.20
C SER A 118 19.23 -5.84 -8.47
N VAL A 119 17.91 -6.06 -8.45
CA VAL A 119 17.02 -5.69 -9.56
C VAL A 119 17.02 -4.18 -9.78
N ASN A 120 17.06 -3.37 -8.72
CA ASN A 120 17.16 -1.90 -8.85
C ASN A 120 18.44 -1.48 -9.57
N LYS A 121 19.57 -2.12 -9.23
CA LYS A 121 20.86 -1.88 -9.91
C LYS A 121 20.79 -2.28 -11.38
N THR A 122 20.36 -3.51 -11.67
CA THR A 122 20.23 -4.02 -13.04
C THR A 122 19.24 -3.19 -13.87
N SER A 123 18.20 -2.63 -13.26
CA SER A 123 17.26 -1.75 -13.97
C SER A 123 17.89 -0.45 -14.46
N ARG A 124 18.94 0.05 -13.79
CA ARG A 124 19.73 1.21 -14.25
C ARG A 124 20.57 0.85 -15.47
N ASP A 125 21.21 -0.32 -15.43
CA ASP A 125 22.00 -0.82 -16.56
C ASP A 125 21.10 -1.10 -17.78
N TYR A 126 19.90 -1.67 -17.53
CA TYR A 126 18.88 -1.89 -18.54
C TYR A 126 18.40 -0.58 -19.18
N LEU A 127 18.20 0.49 -18.38
CA LEU A 127 17.87 1.81 -18.92
C LEU A 127 18.97 2.34 -19.84
N ALA A 128 20.23 2.21 -19.44
CA ALA A 128 21.36 2.70 -20.23
C ALA A 128 21.46 2.00 -21.59
N ASN A 129 21.22 0.70 -21.62
CA ASN A 129 21.36 -0.12 -22.82
C ASN A 129 20.12 -0.09 -23.71
N GLU A 130 18.93 -0.30 -23.13
CA GLU A 130 17.68 -0.53 -23.87
C GLU A 130 16.76 0.70 -23.92
N ARG A 131 17.13 1.77 -23.22
CA ARG A 131 16.33 3.01 -23.09
C ARG A 131 14.92 2.76 -22.55
N ARG A 132 14.73 1.65 -21.83
CA ARG A 132 13.46 1.27 -21.18
C ARG A 132 13.68 1.26 -19.67
N TYR A 133 12.80 1.93 -18.93
CA TYR A 133 12.88 1.99 -17.48
C TYR A 133 11.93 0.98 -16.85
N ASN A 134 12.49 0.08 -16.03
CA ASN A 134 11.70 -0.82 -15.17
C ASN A 134 11.63 -0.24 -13.77
N TYR A 135 10.42 0.01 -13.28
CA TYR A 135 10.19 0.54 -11.94
C TYR A 135 10.00 -0.60 -10.96
N THR A 136 10.89 -0.70 -10.00
CA THR A 136 10.68 -1.49 -8.79
C THR A 136 10.00 -0.61 -7.74
N THR A 137 9.04 -1.20 -7.03
CA THR A 137 8.31 -0.51 -5.98
C THR A 137 8.25 -1.40 -4.74
N PRO A 138 8.01 -0.83 -3.53
CA PRO A 138 7.70 -1.64 -2.36
C PRO A 138 6.56 -2.64 -2.60
N LYS A 139 5.58 -2.30 -3.45
CA LYS A 139 4.53 -3.22 -3.86
C LYS A 139 5.08 -4.46 -4.60
N SER A 140 6.00 -4.26 -5.53
CA SER A 140 6.66 -5.37 -6.25
C SER A 140 7.45 -6.28 -5.30
N PHE A 141 8.04 -5.73 -4.23
CA PHE A 141 8.68 -6.53 -3.18
C PHE A 141 7.65 -7.38 -2.39
N LEU A 142 6.52 -6.79 -2.02
CA LEU A 142 5.43 -7.54 -1.38
C LEU A 142 4.87 -8.65 -2.30
N GLU A 143 4.79 -8.39 -3.60
CA GLU A 143 4.42 -9.40 -4.59
C GLU A 143 5.46 -10.54 -4.69
N GLN A 144 6.76 -10.23 -4.62
CA GLN A 144 7.82 -11.23 -4.54
C GLN A 144 7.67 -12.14 -3.31
N ILE A 145 7.43 -11.56 -2.13
CA ILE A 145 7.21 -12.31 -0.88
C ILE A 145 5.98 -13.22 -1.02
N LYS A 146 4.86 -12.67 -1.50
CA LYS A 146 3.61 -13.41 -1.69
C LYS A 146 3.78 -14.55 -2.69
N LEU A 147 4.49 -14.31 -3.79
CA LEU A 147 4.80 -15.35 -4.79
C LEU A 147 5.62 -16.48 -4.15
N TYR A 148 6.64 -16.14 -3.37
CA TYR A 148 7.45 -17.12 -2.66
C TYR A 148 6.61 -17.98 -1.69
N GLN A 149 5.78 -17.35 -0.86
CA GLN A 149 4.89 -18.05 0.07
C GLN A 149 3.95 -19.03 -0.65
N ASN A 150 3.32 -18.58 -1.74
CA ASN A 150 2.41 -19.41 -2.53
C ASN A 150 3.14 -20.59 -3.18
N LEU A 151 4.31 -20.34 -3.77
CA LEU A 151 5.10 -21.37 -4.42
C LEU A 151 5.59 -22.42 -3.41
N LEU A 152 6.04 -21.98 -2.24
CA LEU A 152 6.49 -22.87 -1.18
C LEU A 152 5.35 -23.78 -0.69
N ALA A 153 4.17 -23.20 -0.42
CA ALA A 153 2.99 -23.97 -0.01
C ALA A 153 2.58 -25.00 -1.07
N LEU A 154 2.55 -24.59 -2.35
CA LEU A 154 2.21 -25.47 -3.47
C LEU A 154 3.20 -26.64 -3.59
N LYS A 155 4.51 -26.35 -3.58
CA LYS A 155 5.56 -27.37 -3.73
C LYS A 155 5.61 -28.31 -2.55
N LYS A 156 5.40 -27.80 -1.33
CA LYS A 156 5.35 -28.64 -0.14
C LYS A 156 4.14 -29.58 -0.16
N LYS A 157 2.95 -29.07 -0.53
CA LYS A 157 1.75 -29.91 -0.68
C LYS A 157 1.96 -31.04 -1.69
N ASP A 158 2.57 -30.74 -2.84
CA ASP A 158 2.90 -31.74 -3.86
C ASP A 158 3.89 -32.79 -3.32
N LEU A 159 4.93 -32.37 -2.58
CA LEU A 159 5.87 -33.29 -1.95
C LEU A 159 5.21 -34.17 -0.88
N THR A 160 4.43 -33.60 0.03
CA THR A 160 3.69 -34.36 1.06
C THR A 160 2.77 -35.38 0.41
N THR A 161 2.04 -35.01 -0.64
CA THR A 161 1.16 -35.94 -1.37
C THR A 161 1.95 -37.10 -1.99
N LYS A 162 3.15 -36.83 -2.52
CA LYS A 162 4.02 -37.88 -3.07
C LYS A 162 4.59 -38.79 -1.99
N MET A 163 4.96 -38.23 -0.83
CA MET A 163 5.43 -39.00 0.33
C MET A 163 4.35 -39.92 0.87
N GLU A 164 3.14 -39.41 1.10
CA GLU A 164 2.00 -40.20 1.57
C GLU A 164 1.67 -41.35 0.60
N ARG A 165 1.70 -41.09 -0.71
CA ARG A 165 1.48 -42.14 -1.72
C ARG A 165 2.54 -43.24 -1.65
N LEU A 166 3.81 -42.86 -1.45
CA LEU A 166 4.90 -43.81 -1.33
C LEU A 166 4.77 -44.65 -0.05
N GLU A 167 4.48 -44.00 1.08
CA GLU A 167 4.32 -44.63 2.39
C GLU A 167 3.17 -45.65 2.38
N ASN A 168 2.00 -45.26 1.87
CA ASN A 168 0.86 -46.16 1.68
C ASN A 168 1.19 -47.33 0.72
N GLY A 169 2.04 -47.10 -0.29
CA GLY A 169 2.49 -48.14 -1.20
C GLY A 169 3.40 -49.16 -0.51
N LEU A 170 4.35 -48.69 0.30
CA LEU A 170 5.26 -49.53 1.08
C LEU A 170 4.52 -50.34 2.16
N GLU A 171 3.55 -49.72 2.84
CA GLU A 171 2.74 -50.41 3.85
C GLU A 171 1.97 -51.60 3.26
N LYS A 172 1.35 -51.41 2.08
CA LYS A 172 0.66 -52.48 1.36
C LYS A 172 1.58 -53.61 0.89
N LEU A 173 2.82 -53.29 0.50
CA LEU A 173 3.83 -54.30 0.12
C LEU A 173 4.28 -55.11 1.34
N ASN A 174 4.49 -54.45 2.47
CA ASN A 174 4.84 -55.13 3.71
C ASN A 174 3.70 -56.03 4.21
N SER A 175 2.44 -55.57 4.14
CA SER A 175 1.30 -56.39 4.56
C SER A 175 1.09 -57.63 3.69
N THR A 176 1.40 -57.56 2.39
CA THR A 176 1.34 -58.72 1.48
C THR A 176 2.51 -59.67 1.63
N THR A 177 3.68 -59.18 2.06
CA THR A 177 4.85 -60.01 2.34
C THR A 177 4.71 -60.77 3.67
N ALA A 178 3.95 -60.22 4.62
CA ALA A 178 3.67 -60.84 5.92
C ALA A 178 2.50 -61.84 5.91
N GLN A 179 1.77 -61.98 4.79
CA GLN A 179 0.72 -62.97 4.55
C GLN A 179 1.27 -64.20 3.83
#